data_AF-A0A7S1I0G8-F1
#
_entry.id   AF-A0A7S1I0G8-F1
#
_cell.length_a   1.000
_cell.length_b   1.000
_cell.length_c   1.000
_cell.angle_alpha   90.00
_cell.angle_beta   90.00
_cell.angle_gamma   90.00
#
_symmetry.space_group_name_H-M   'P 1'
#
loop_
_entity.id
_entity.type
_entity.pdbx_description
1 polymer ?
#
loop_
_entity_poly.entity_id
_entity_poly.type
_entity_poly.pdbx_seq_one_letter_code
_entity_poly.pdbx_strand_id
1 'polypeptide(L)'
;RAALFHEARYYSLEELSRVARPPPRQILVLGLDVLMLSLARHFVGQQEIYDPVQRSWEGTSLDTPQNPPLHQVIKSVAGDGCLVMIYEDHEAMYHLCQFCPSTGGWGTPRLLPVPIRRDLQRAHWCAVVHAGHLYIVSGASDSTVHSFDLATGRQQTLPELLTPRAFATACVVDGRLLVAGGADANGRELSS
;
A
#
# COMPACT_ATOMS: atom_id res chain seq x y z
N ARG A 1 -6.15 14.84 -21.66
CA ARG A 1 -6.45 14.74 -20.21
C ARG A 1 -5.19 14.26 -19.50
N ALA A 2 -4.31 15.18 -19.15
CA ALA A 2 -3.04 14.89 -18.47
C ALA A 2 -2.70 16.14 -17.63
N ALA A 3 -3.22 16.17 -16.40
CA ALA A 3 -2.92 17.13 -15.35
C ALA A 3 -3.71 16.72 -14.10
N LEU A 4 -3.29 15.65 -13.45
CA LEU A 4 -3.67 15.32 -12.08
C LEU A 4 -2.34 15.20 -11.32
N PHE A 5 -2.33 15.30 -9.99
CA PHE A 5 -1.13 15.20 -9.13
C PHE A 5 -0.33 16.50 -8.86
N HIS A 6 -1.00 17.54 -8.34
CA HIS A 6 -0.34 18.53 -7.49
C HIS A 6 -1.26 18.83 -6.29
N GLU A 7 -0.73 18.71 -5.07
CA GLU A 7 -1.37 18.83 -3.75
C GLU A 7 -1.88 17.53 -3.11
N ALA A 8 -1.22 17.12 -2.03
CA ALA A 8 -1.74 16.15 -1.06
C ALA A 8 -2.56 16.90 -0.01
N ARG A 9 -3.80 16.49 0.23
CA ARG A 9 -4.63 16.98 1.34
C ARG A 9 -4.79 15.89 2.40
N TYR A 10 -4.68 16.28 3.67
CA TYR A 10 -4.89 15.40 4.80
C TYR A 10 -6.33 15.58 5.31
N TYR A 11 -7.07 14.48 5.45
CA TYR A 11 -8.43 14.47 6.02
C TYR A 11 -8.40 13.88 7.44
N SER A 12 -9.20 14.45 8.33
CA SER A 12 -9.38 13.93 9.69
C SER A 12 -10.23 12.65 9.70
N LEU A 13 -10.06 11.81 10.73
CA LEU A 13 -10.91 10.64 10.98
C LEU A 13 -12.40 11.00 11.09
N GLU A 14 -12.70 12.20 11.61
CA GLU A 14 -14.07 12.69 11.74
C GLU A 14 -14.68 13.05 10.37
N GLU A 15 -13.87 13.59 9.45
CA GLU A 15 -14.31 13.85 8.07
C GLU A 15 -14.53 12.54 7.31
N LEU A 16 -13.63 11.56 7.44
CA LEU A 16 -13.73 10.27 6.75
C LEU A 16 -14.90 9.41 7.27
N SER A 17 -15.19 9.45 8.58
CA SER A 17 -16.29 8.69 9.21
C SER A 17 -17.69 9.24 8.91
N ARG A 18 -17.80 10.50 8.47
CA ARG A 18 -19.05 11.09 7.98
C ARG A 18 -19.38 10.66 6.55
N VAL A 19 -18.40 10.13 5.82
CA VAL A 19 -18.48 9.95 4.37
C VAL A 19 -18.48 8.47 3.96
N ALA A 20 -17.88 7.55 4.72
CA ALA A 20 -17.88 6.11 4.43
C ALA A 20 -18.53 5.26 5.56
N ARG A 21 -19.52 4.43 5.24
CA ARG A 21 -20.13 3.46 6.19
C ARG A 21 -20.34 2.08 5.56
N PRO A 22 -19.75 0.99 6.10
CA PRO A 22 -18.78 0.97 7.21
C PRO A 22 -17.43 1.61 6.82
N PRO A 23 -16.64 2.11 7.79
CA PRO A 23 -15.33 2.68 7.49
C PRO A 23 -14.43 1.61 6.84
N PRO A 24 -13.79 1.88 5.71
CA PRO A 24 -12.87 0.92 5.11
C PRO A 24 -11.65 0.71 6.01
N ARG A 25 -11.04 -0.48 5.89
CA ARG A 25 -9.87 -0.87 6.68
C ARG A 25 -8.57 -0.20 6.22
N GLN A 26 -8.53 0.30 4.98
CA GLN A 26 -7.44 1.13 4.45
C GLN A 26 -8.01 2.25 3.58
N ILE A 27 -7.52 3.47 3.80
CA ILE A 27 -7.84 4.66 3.03
C ILE A 27 -6.54 5.11 2.38
N LEU A 28 -6.54 5.26 1.07
CA LEU A 28 -5.37 5.67 0.32
C LEU A 28 -5.67 7.00 -0.38
N VAL A 29 -4.86 8.03 -0.13
CA VAL A 29 -5.04 9.35 -0.74
C VAL A 29 -3.98 9.53 -1.82
N LEU A 30 -4.41 9.76 -3.06
CA LEU A 30 -3.58 10.05 -4.23
C LEU A 30 -3.88 11.48 -4.71
N GLY A 31 -3.15 12.47 -4.17
CA GLY A 31 -3.40 13.88 -4.52
C GLY A 31 -4.76 14.35 -3.99
N LEU A 32 -5.69 14.68 -4.90
CA LEU A 32 -7.08 15.00 -4.56
C LEU A 32 -7.99 13.76 -4.53
N ASP A 33 -7.61 12.63 -5.12
CA ASP A 33 -8.49 11.46 -5.17
C ASP A 33 -8.25 10.57 -3.94
N VAL A 34 -9.31 10.17 -3.22
CA VAL A 34 -9.19 9.15 -2.15
C VAL A 34 -9.68 7.83 -2.71
N LEU A 35 -8.77 6.87 -2.84
CA LEU A 35 -9.10 5.51 -3.23
C LEU A 35 -9.20 4.63 -1.98
N MET A 36 -10.37 4.06 -1.76
CA MET A 36 -10.62 3.18 -0.63
C MET A 36 -10.71 1.74 -1.12
N LEU A 37 -9.95 0.84 -0.48
CA LEU A 37 -10.05 -0.59 -0.74
C LEU A 37 -10.63 -1.26 0.52
N SER A 38 -11.87 -1.72 0.39
CA SER A 38 -12.57 -2.42 1.46
C SER A 38 -12.15 -3.90 1.48
N LEU A 39 -11.65 -4.36 2.63
CA LEU A 39 -11.25 -5.75 2.86
C LEU A 39 -12.39 -6.50 3.56
N ALA A 40 -13.27 -7.14 2.79
CA ALA A 40 -14.20 -8.14 3.28
C ALA A 40 -13.62 -9.56 3.09
N ARG A 41 -14.01 -10.51 3.97
CA ARG A 41 -13.63 -11.94 3.89
C ARG A 41 -14.17 -12.67 2.65
N HIS A 42 -14.96 -11.98 1.84
CA HIS A 42 -15.38 -12.39 0.50
C HIS A 42 -14.99 -11.26 -0.45
N PHE A 43 -14.18 -11.58 -1.45
CA PHE A 43 -13.63 -10.60 -2.38
C PHE A 43 -14.77 -10.00 -3.21
N VAL A 44 -15.10 -8.74 -2.94
CA VAL A 44 -15.95 -7.92 -3.80
C VAL A 44 -14.98 -7.01 -4.53
N GLY A 45 -14.76 -7.26 -5.83
CA GLY A 45 -13.89 -6.43 -6.70
C GLY A 45 -14.44 -5.02 -6.97
N GLN A 46 -15.27 -4.50 -6.08
CA GLN A 46 -15.75 -3.12 -6.14
C GLN A 46 -14.72 -2.20 -5.49
N GLN A 47 -14.33 -1.18 -6.24
CA GLN A 47 -13.50 -0.09 -5.77
C GLN A 47 -14.37 1.15 -5.70
N GLU A 48 -14.11 1.98 -4.69
CA GLU A 48 -14.82 3.24 -4.50
C GLU A 48 -13.81 4.37 -4.54
N ILE A 49 -14.10 5.37 -5.37
CA ILE A 49 -13.29 6.58 -5.50
C ILE A 49 -14.08 7.72 -4.88
N TYR A 50 -13.43 8.46 -3.97
CA TYR A 50 -13.97 9.71 -3.44
C TYR A 50 -13.43 10.89 -4.24
N ASP A 51 -14.34 11.72 -4.74
CA ASP A 51 -14.00 13.07 -5.17
C ASP A 51 -14.26 14.02 -3.98
N PRO A 52 -13.23 14.67 -3.39
CA PRO A 52 -13.43 15.58 -2.26
C PRO A 52 -13.96 16.95 -2.66
N VAL A 53 -13.87 17.33 -3.94
CA VAL A 53 -14.46 18.55 -4.48
C VAL A 53 -15.96 18.37 -4.59
N GLN A 54 -16.41 17.25 -5.15
CA GLN A 54 -17.82 16.91 -5.30
C GLN A 54 -18.43 16.30 -4.03
N ARG A 55 -17.60 15.82 -3.11
CA ARG A 55 -17.98 15.10 -1.88
C ARG A 55 -18.87 13.89 -2.16
N SER A 56 -18.58 13.15 -3.22
CA SER A 56 -19.33 11.98 -3.65
C SER A 56 -18.44 10.77 -3.83
N TRP A 57 -19.06 9.59 -3.67
CA TRP A 57 -18.46 8.31 -4.04
C TRP A 57 -18.88 7.95 -5.46
N GLU A 58 -17.91 7.53 -6.25
CA GLU A 58 -18.15 6.87 -7.52
C GLU A 58 -17.71 5.41 -7.38
N GLY A 59 -18.68 4.49 -7.52
CA GLY A 59 -18.41 3.07 -7.56
C GLY A 59 -17.86 2.70 -8.94
N THR A 60 -16.74 1.97 -8.96
CA THR A 60 -16.18 1.42 -10.19
C THR A 60 -15.86 -0.06 -10.02
N SER A 61 -16.18 -0.84 -11.04
CA SER A 61 -15.68 -2.21 -11.16
C SER A 61 -14.43 -2.14 -12.03
N LEU A 62 -13.26 -2.22 -11.39
CA LEU A 62 -12.01 -2.33 -12.14
C LEU A 62 -11.61 -3.79 -12.21
N ASP A 63 -11.16 -4.20 -13.39
CA ASP A 63 -10.67 -5.55 -13.61
C ASP A 63 -9.48 -5.82 -12.68
N THR A 64 -9.67 -6.77 -11.79
CA THR A 64 -8.61 -7.27 -10.91
C THR A 64 -7.70 -8.20 -11.69
N PRO A 65 -6.44 -8.37 -11.27
CA PRO A 65 -5.56 -9.35 -11.89
C PRO A 65 -6.20 -10.75 -11.99
N GLN A 66 -6.30 -11.27 -13.21
CA GLN A 66 -6.84 -12.61 -13.44
C GLN A 66 -5.75 -13.68 -13.60
N ASN A 67 -4.51 -13.27 -13.86
CA ASN A 67 -3.40 -14.19 -14.06
C ASN A 67 -2.09 -13.66 -13.43
N PRO A 68 -1.61 -14.26 -12.32
CA PRO A 68 -2.28 -15.31 -11.57
C PRO A 68 -3.54 -14.77 -10.86
N PRO A 69 -4.56 -15.62 -10.64
CA PRO A 69 -5.78 -15.22 -9.97
C PRO A 69 -5.47 -14.75 -8.56
N LEU A 70 -5.98 -13.56 -8.24
CA LEU A 70 -5.90 -12.97 -6.92
C LEU A 70 -6.69 -13.83 -5.91
N HIS A 71 -6.02 -14.28 -4.84
CA HIS A 71 -6.65 -15.00 -3.73
C HIS A 71 -6.91 -14.06 -2.54
N GLN A 72 -5.89 -13.31 -2.11
CA GLN A 72 -5.99 -12.38 -0.99
C GLN A 72 -5.17 -11.11 -1.23
N VAL A 73 -5.78 -9.93 -1.09
CA VAL A 73 -5.02 -8.68 -1.01
C VAL A 73 -4.35 -8.58 0.36
N ILE A 74 -3.03 -8.39 0.35
CA ILE A 74 -2.24 -8.25 1.58
C ILE A 74 -2.12 -6.77 1.96
N LYS A 75 -1.88 -5.89 0.97
CA LYS A 75 -1.78 -4.45 1.20
C LYS A 75 -1.94 -3.65 -0.08
N SER A 76 -2.43 -2.42 0.07
CA SER A 76 -2.32 -1.40 -0.97
C SER A 76 -1.44 -0.24 -0.48
N VAL A 77 -0.54 0.23 -1.33
CA VAL A 77 0.51 1.21 -0.99
C VAL A 77 0.47 2.32 -2.02
N ALA A 78 0.44 3.58 -1.55
CA ALA A 78 0.54 4.76 -2.40
C ALA A 78 1.80 5.57 -2.13
N GLY A 79 2.18 6.35 -3.13
CA GLY A 79 3.14 7.43 -3.01
C GLY A 79 3.52 7.95 -4.39
N ASP A 80 3.83 9.24 -4.49
CA ASP A 80 4.19 9.92 -5.74
C ASP A 80 3.19 9.69 -6.90
N GLY A 81 1.88 9.70 -6.60
CA GLY A 81 0.81 9.46 -7.58
C GLY A 81 0.72 8.02 -8.10
N CYS A 82 1.51 7.11 -7.52
CA CYS A 82 1.48 5.68 -7.81
C CYS A 82 0.68 4.93 -6.74
N LEU A 83 -0.13 3.97 -7.19
CA LEU A 83 -0.80 3.00 -6.33
C LEU A 83 -0.36 1.59 -6.72
N VAL A 84 0.02 0.83 -5.70
CA VAL A 84 0.48 -0.55 -5.81
C VAL A 84 -0.40 -1.43 -4.95
N MET A 85 -0.88 -2.54 -5.52
CA MET A 85 -1.51 -3.62 -4.78
C MET A 85 -0.52 -4.77 -4.65
N ILE A 86 -0.38 -5.27 -3.42
CA ILE A 86 0.35 -6.48 -3.09
C ILE A 86 -0.67 -7.52 -2.67
N TYR A 87 -0.68 -8.65 -3.36
CA TYR A 87 -1.64 -9.72 -3.13
C TYR A 87 -0.95 -11.08 -3.15
N GLU A 88 -1.60 -12.06 -2.53
CA GLU A 88 -1.23 -13.47 -2.53
C GLU A 88 -2.16 -14.21 -3.50
N ASP A 89 -1.61 -15.13 -4.28
CA ASP A 89 -2.37 -16.05 -5.15
C ASP A 89 -2.74 -17.35 -4.41
N HIS A 90 -3.38 -18.28 -5.11
CA HIS A 90 -3.80 -19.56 -4.53
C HIS A 90 -2.64 -20.50 -4.19
N GLU A 91 -1.43 -20.24 -4.71
CA GLU A 91 -0.22 -21.03 -4.48
C GLU A 91 0.65 -20.40 -3.38
N ALA A 92 0.09 -19.47 -2.59
CA ALA A 92 0.78 -18.71 -1.54
C ALA A 92 1.98 -17.89 -2.05
N MET A 93 1.91 -17.45 -3.31
CA MET A 93 2.92 -16.58 -3.92
C MET A 93 2.46 -15.13 -3.89
N TYR A 94 3.38 -14.22 -3.54
CA TYR A 94 3.09 -12.79 -3.46
C TYR A 94 3.42 -12.08 -4.77
N HIS A 95 2.45 -11.33 -5.25
CA HIS A 95 2.50 -10.55 -6.47
C HIS A 95 2.28 -9.07 -6.18
N LEU A 96 2.81 -8.25 -7.07
CA LEU A 96 2.63 -6.82 -7.12
C LEU A 96 1.96 -6.44 -8.43
N CYS A 97 0.92 -5.61 -8.39
CA CYS A 97 0.40 -4.93 -9.56
C CYS A 97 0.28 -3.42 -9.30
N GLN A 98 0.61 -2.64 -10.32
CA GLN A 98 0.55 -1.18 -10.26
C GLN A 98 -0.73 -0.70 -10.93
N PHE A 99 -1.44 0.23 -10.30
CA PHE A 99 -2.61 0.86 -10.89
C PHE A 99 -2.19 1.77 -12.04
N CYS A 100 -2.90 1.70 -13.16
CA CYS A 100 -2.69 2.51 -14.34
C CYS A 100 -3.86 3.50 -14.50
N PRO A 101 -3.69 4.78 -14.13
CA PRO A 101 -4.78 5.75 -14.17
C PRO A 101 -5.35 6.00 -15.57
N SER A 102 -4.53 5.85 -16.62
CA SER A 102 -4.96 6.09 -18.00
C SER A 102 -5.91 5.01 -18.53
N THR A 103 -5.79 3.78 -18.02
CA THR A 103 -6.68 2.66 -18.39
C THR A 103 -7.73 2.37 -17.32
N GLY A 104 -7.61 2.98 -16.13
CA GLY A 104 -8.40 2.63 -14.96
C GLY A 104 -8.14 1.20 -14.46
N GLY A 105 -7.13 0.50 -14.98
CA GLY A 105 -6.91 -0.92 -14.70
C GLY A 105 -5.67 -1.18 -13.87
N TRP A 106 -5.56 -2.40 -13.35
CA TRP A 106 -4.31 -2.91 -12.79
C TRP A 106 -3.38 -3.40 -13.90
N GLY A 107 -2.10 -3.05 -13.81
CA GLY A 107 -1.06 -3.54 -14.69
C GLY A 107 -0.78 -5.04 -14.48
N THR A 108 0.06 -5.60 -15.36
CA THR A 108 0.47 -7.00 -15.29
C THR A 108 1.09 -7.32 -13.93
N PRO A 109 0.61 -8.37 -13.24
CA PRO A 109 1.20 -8.82 -12.00
C PRO A 109 2.67 -9.19 -12.16
N ARG A 110 3.46 -8.83 -11.15
CA ARG A 110 4.87 -9.18 -11.04
C ARG A 110 5.07 -10.01 -9.79
N LEU A 111 5.69 -11.17 -9.96
CA LEU A 111 6.08 -12.00 -8.82
C LEU A 111 7.15 -11.28 -8.00
N LEU A 112 6.88 -11.08 -6.71
CA LEU A 112 7.85 -10.42 -5.82
C LEU A 112 9.05 -11.33 -5.56
N PRO A 113 10.29 -10.80 -5.49
CA PRO A 113 11.50 -11.57 -5.20
C PRO A 113 11.46 -12.29 -3.84
N VAL A 114 12.17 -13.42 -3.74
CA VAL A 114 12.20 -14.27 -2.52
C VAL A 114 12.47 -13.50 -1.22
N PRO A 115 13.45 -12.57 -1.14
CA PRO A 115 13.70 -11.83 0.10
C PRO A 115 12.46 -11.08 0.58
N ILE A 116 11.81 -10.34 -0.32
CA ILE A 116 10.57 -9.62 -0.04
C ILE A 116 9.46 -10.59 0.37
N ARG A 117 9.27 -11.71 -0.33
CA ARG A 117 8.22 -12.69 0.03
C ARG A 117 8.38 -13.21 1.46
N ARG A 118 9.62 -13.40 1.94
CA ARG A 118 9.88 -13.83 3.33
C ARG A 118 9.46 -12.78 4.34
N ASP A 119 9.64 -11.50 4.03
CA ASP A 119 9.19 -10.40 4.89
C ASP A 119 7.66 -10.30 4.90
N LEU A 120 7.01 -10.49 3.75
CA LEU A 120 5.56 -10.42 3.62
C LEU A 120 4.82 -11.55 4.33
N GLN A 121 5.44 -12.73 4.44
CA GLN A 121 4.93 -13.86 5.23
C GLN A 121 4.95 -13.58 6.74
N ARG A 122 5.75 -12.61 7.18
CA ARG A 122 5.81 -12.22 8.59
C ARG A 122 4.72 -11.21 8.89
N ALA A 123 4.26 -11.21 10.13
CA ALA A 123 3.20 -10.30 10.53
C ALA A 123 3.73 -8.85 10.68
N HIS A 124 2.92 -7.89 10.26
CA HIS A 124 2.99 -6.48 10.65
C HIS A 124 4.15 -5.63 10.09
N TRP A 125 4.56 -5.91 8.84
CA TRP A 125 5.43 -5.04 8.04
C TRP A 125 4.73 -3.74 7.60
N CYS A 126 5.48 -2.73 7.16
CA CYS A 126 4.97 -1.50 6.55
C CYS A 126 5.66 -1.20 5.21
N ALA A 127 5.07 -0.31 4.40
CA ALA A 127 5.59 0.00 3.07
C ALA A 127 5.15 1.38 2.60
N VAL A 128 5.94 1.97 1.69
CA VAL A 128 5.65 3.24 1.01
C VAL A 128 6.21 3.22 -0.41
N VAL A 129 5.55 3.89 -1.35
CA VAL A 129 6.11 4.13 -2.69
C VAL A 129 6.81 5.49 -2.71
N HIS A 130 8.03 5.54 -3.22
CA HIS A 130 8.72 6.80 -3.46
C HIS A 130 9.76 6.69 -4.57
N ALA A 131 9.90 7.72 -5.40
CA ALA A 131 10.91 7.81 -6.45
C ALA A 131 11.00 6.55 -7.34
N GLY A 132 9.84 6.01 -7.74
CA GLY A 132 9.75 4.80 -8.58
C GLY A 132 10.05 3.48 -7.87
N HIS A 133 10.23 3.49 -6.55
CA HIS A 133 10.52 2.31 -5.75
C HIS A 133 9.41 2.04 -4.74
N LEU A 134 9.09 0.76 -4.54
CA LEU A 134 8.36 0.30 -3.37
C LEU A 134 9.37 -0.02 -2.27
N TYR A 135 9.26 0.65 -1.14
CA TYR A 135 10.06 0.36 0.05
C TYR A 135 9.24 -0.47 1.02
N ILE A 136 9.84 -1.55 1.51
CA ILE A 136 9.22 -2.53 2.40
C ILE A 136 10.11 -2.62 3.64
N VAL A 137 9.48 -2.46 4.79
CA VAL A 137 10.12 -2.50 6.10
C VAL A 137 9.56 -3.71 6.84
N SER A 138 10.44 -4.63 7.24
CA SER A 138 10.05 -5.85 7.93
C SER A 138 9.42 -5.58 9.31
N GLY A 139 8.73 -6.57 9.86
CA GLY A 139 8.13 -6.50 11.20
C GLY A 139 9.15 -6.68 12.34
N ALA A 140 8.70 -6.63 13.60
CA ALA A 140 9.54 -6.53 14.80
C ALA A 140 10.61 -7.61 15.04
N SER A 141 10.58 -8.74 14.33
CA SER A 141 11.60 -9.78 14.43
C SER A 141 12.83 -9.50 13.55
N ASP A 142 12.80 -8.45 12.74
CA ASP A 142 13.79 -8.18 11.70
C ASP A 142 13.85 -6.66 11.41
N SER A 143 15.06 -6.13 11.25
CA SER A 143 15.27 -4.70 10.95
C SER A 143 15.46 -4.45 9.46
N THR A 144 15.29 -5.48 8.63
CA THR A 144 15.53 -5.42 7.19
C THR A 144 14.63 -4.41 6.50
N VAL A 145 15.25 -3.68 5.57
CA VAL A 145 14.56 -2.79 4.65
C VAL A 145 14.90 -3.20 3.22
N HIS A 146 13.88 -3.29 2.38
CA HIS A 146 14.03 -3.60 0.96
C HIS A 146 13.48 -2.46 0.12
N SER A 147 14.18 -2.13 -0.98
CA SER A 147 13.60 -1.39 -2.08
C SER A 147 13.35 -2.32 -3.26
N PHE A 148 12.26 -2.08 -3.97
CA PHE A 148 11.91 -2.77 -5.20
C PHE A 148 11.65 -1.72 -6.29
N ASP A 149 12.52 -1.69 -7.29
CA ASP A 149 12.38 -0.83 -8.47
C ASP A 149 11.14 -1.28 -9.26
N LEU A 150 10.13 -0.41 -9.35
CA LEU A 150 8.86 -0.71 -10.01
C LEU A 150 9.01 -0.80 -11.54
N ALA A 151 10.01 -0.15 -12.12
CA ALA A 151 10.28 -0.23 -13.54
C ALA A 151 10.97 -1.55 -13.89
N THR A 152 12.11 -1.84 -13.23
CA THR A 152 12.97 -2.96 -13.60
C THR A 152 12.65 -4.26 -12.86
N GLY A 153 11.86 -4.20 -11.78
CA GLY A 153 11.60 -5.34 -10.91
C GLY A 153 12.82 -5.80 -10.10
N ARG A 154 13.83 -4.93 -9.95
CA ARG A 154 15.05 -5.27 -9.20
C ARG A 154 14.84 -4.94 -7.73
N GLN A 155 15.18 -5.88 -6.87
CA GLN A 155 15.20 -5.65 -5.43
C GLN A 155 16.61 -5.29 -4.98
N GLN A 156 16.69 -4.45 -3.95
CA GLN A 156 17.91 -4.16 -3.20
C GLN A 156 17.62 -4.20 -1.70
N THR A 157 18.58 -4.68 -0.93
CA THR A 157 18.54 -4.58 0.53
C THR A 157 19.21 -3.27 0.93
N LEU A 158 18.52 -2.51 1.77
CA LEU A 158 18.96 -1.21 2.26
C LEU A 158 19.54 -1.35 3.68
N PRO A 159 20.20 -0.30 4.20
CA PRO A 159 20.58 -0.26 5.61
C PRO A 159 19.40 -0.56 6.53
N GLU A 160 19.65 -1.34 7.57
CA GLU A 160 18.65 -1.78 8.53
C GLU A 160 18.08 -0.60 9.33
N LEU A 161 16.86 -0.78 9.85
CA LEU A 161 16.32 0.08 10.88
C LEU A 161 17.20 0.04 12.14
N LEU A 162 17.38 1.19 12.78
CA LEU A 162 18.06 1.28 14.08
C LEU A 162 17.29 0.57 15.20
N THR A 163 15.99 0.36 15.01
CA THR A 163 15.13 -0.32 15.98
C THR A 163 14.09 -1.15 15.21
N PRO A 164 14.16 -2.49 15.29
CA PRO A 164 13.15 -3.35 14.69
C PRO A 164 11.78 -3.07 15.29
N ARG A 165 10.74 -3.07 14.45
CA ARG A 165 9.40 -2.67 14.84
C ARG A 165 8.32 -3.33 14.00
N ALA A 166 7.22 -3.72 14.64
CA ALA A 166 5.98 -4.20 14.02
C ALA A 166 4.91 -3.12 14.15
N PHE A 167 3.86 -3.20 13.32
CA PHE A 167 2.71 -2.28 13.38
C PHE A 167 3.08 -0.81 13.16
N ALA A 168 4.27 -0.54 12.63
CA ALA A 168 4.72 0.80 12.33
C ALA A 168 4.02 1.34 11.07
N THR A 169 4.06 2.66 10.90
CA THR A 169 3.67 3.33 9.67
C THR A 169 4.91 3.85 8.96
N ALA A 170 4.94 3.75 7.63
CA ALA A 170 5.96 4.36 6.79
C ALA A 170 5.35 5.47 5.93
N CYS A 171 6.05 6.58 5.81
CA CYS A 171 5.72 7.65 4.88
C CYS A 171 6.99 8.32 4.34
N VAL A 172 6.82 9.25 3.42
CA VAL A 172 7.92 10.08 2.90
C VAL A 172 7.70 11.52 3.32
N VAL A 173 8.74 12.12 3.90
CA VAL A 173 8.79 13.53 4.31
C VAL A 173 10.10 14.11 3.79
N ASP A 174 10.02 15.18 3.00
CA ASP A 174 11.18 15.84 2.38
C ASP A 174 12.13 14.89 1.63
N GLY A 175 11.56 13.93 0.90
CA GLY A 175 12.32 12.91 0.14
C GLY A 175 13.00 11.85 1.01
N ARG A 176 12.67 11.79 2.31
CA ARG A 176 13.21 10.81 3.26
C ARG A 176 12.14 9.87 3.74
N LEU A 177 12.50 8.59 3.89
CA LEU A 177 11.63 7.61 4.50
C LEU A 177 11.56 7.83 6.01
N LEU A 178 10.36 8.06 6.52
CA LEU A 178 10.06 8.09 7.93
C LEU A 178 9.32 6.81 8.31
N VAL A 179 9.82 6.08 9.31
CA VAL A 179 9.13 4.94 9.91
C VAL A 179 8.85 5.26 11.38
N ALA A 180 7.57 5.32 11.74
CA ALA A 180 7.13 5.84 13.03
C ALA A 180 6.23 4.86 13.80
N GLY A 181 6.32 4.93 15.13
CA GLY A 181 5.56 4.12 16.07
C GLY A 181 5.89 2.62 15.99
N GLY A 182 4.90 1.82 16.37
CA GLY A 182 4.97 0.36 16.36
C GLY A 182 5.31 -0.25 17.72
N ALA A 183 5.59 -1.55 17.71
CA ALA A 183 5.97 -2.33 18.88
C ALA A 183 7.21 -3.18 18.62
N ASP A 184 7.94 -3.52 19.68
CA ASP A 184 9.08 -4.43 19.65
C ASP A 184 8.63 -5.91 19.45
N ALA A 185 9.60 -6.83 19.42
CA ALA A 185 9.33 -8.26 19.22
C ALA A 185 8.51 -8.90 20.36
N ASN A 186 8.43 -8.24 21.52
CA ASN A 186 7.63 -8.66 22.67
C ASN A 186 6.24 -8.02 22.69
N GLY A 187 5.90 -7.23 21.66
CA GLY A 187 4.64 -6.49 21.59
C GLY A 187 4.60 -5.26 22.50
N ARG A 188 5.75 -4.78 23.01
CA ARG A 188 5.82 -3.54 23.78
C ARG A 188 5.83 -2.35 22.83
N GLU A 189 4.96 -1.39 23.07
CA GLU A 189 4.93 -0.16 22.29
C GLU A 189 6.28 0.55 22.35
N LEU A 190 6.77 0.97 21.18
CA LEU A 190 7.95 1.80 21.08
C LEU A 190 7.53 3.23 21.40
N SER A 191 7.69 3.62 22.66
CA SER A 191 7.53 5.00 23.10
C SER A 191 8.58 5.89 22.43
N SER A 192 8.14 6.99 21.81
CA SER A 192 9.00 8.06 21.30
C SER A 192 9.75 8.79 22.41
#